data_AF-Q6TEK4-F1
#
_entry.id   AF-Q6TEK4-F1
#
_cell.length_a   1.000
_cell.length_b   1.000
_cell.length_c   1.000
_cell.angle_alpha   90.00
_cell.angle_beta   90.00
_cell.angle_gamma   90.00
#
_symmetry.space_group_name_H-M   'P 1'
#
loop_
_entity.id
_entity.type
_entity.pdbx_description
1 polymer ?
#
loop_
_entity_poly.entity_id
_entity_poly.type
_entity_poly.pdbx_seq_one_letter_code
_entity_poly.pdbx_strand_id
1 'polypeptide(L)'
;MGTTWRSPGRLRLALCLAGLALSLYALHVKAARARNEDYRALCDVGTAISCSRVFSSRWGRGFGLVEHVLGADSILNQSNSIFGCMFYTIQLLLGCLRGRWASILLILSSLVSVAGSLYLAWILFFVLYDFCIVCITTYAINAGLMLLSFQKVPEHKVKKP
;
A
#
# COMPACT_ATOMS: atom_id res chain seq x y z
N MET A 1 11.67 -24.17 22.81
CA MET A 1 10.80 -23.53 21.80
C MET A 1 11.64 -22.55 21.00
N GLY A 2 12.08 -22.94 19.81
CA GLY A 2 12.97 -22.12 18.99
C GLY A 2 12.30 -20.81 18.60
N THR A 3 13.00 -19.70 18.74
CA THR A 3 12.51 -18.37 18.38
C THR A 3 12.01 -18.38 16.93
N THR A 4 10.70 -18.29 16.74
CA THR A 4 10.03 -18.28 15.43
C THR A 4 10.25 -16.99 14.65
N TRP A 5 11.10 -16.10 15.17
CA TRP A 5 11.41 -14.80 14.63
C TRP A 5 12.72 -14.82 13.82
N ARG A 6 12.75 -14.08 12.71
CA ARG A 6 13.91 -13.80 11.85
C ARG A 6 13.91 -12.29 11.57
N SER A 7 15.07 -11.71 11.28
CA SER A 7 15.11 -10.38 10.67
C SER A 7 14.38 -10.36 9.33
N PRO A 8 13.53 -9.37 9.04
CA PRO A 8 12.78 -9.28 7.78
C PRO A 8 13.66 -9.03 6.55
N GLY A 9 14.95 -8.70 6.76
CA GLY A 9 15.88 -8.28 5.72
C GLY A 9 15.85 -6.77 5.50
N ARG A 10 17.02 -6.17 5.25
CA ARG A 10 17.19 -4.71 5.15
C ARG A 10 16.29 -4.09 4.07
N LEU A 11 16.19 -4.72 2.91
CA LEU A 11 15.40 -4.21 1.80
C LEU A 11 13.89 -4.25 2.10
N ARG A 12 13.38 -5.34 2.68
CA ARG A 12 11.97 -5.42 3.11
C ARG A 12 11.65 -4.38 4.17
N LEU A 13 12.54 -4.21 5.16
CA LEU A 13 12.40 -3.20 6.19
C LEU A 13 12.31 -1.79 5.57
N ALA A 14 13.26 -1.45 4.68
CA ALA A 14 13.26 -0.16 3.99
C ALA A 14 11.98 0.09 3.18
N LEU A 15 11.54 -0.90 2.40
CA LEU A 15 10.30 -0.80 1.60
C LEU A 15 9.05 -0.65 2.48
N CYS A 16 8.93 -1.42 3.56
CA CYS A 16 7.77 -1.34 4.45
C CYS A 16 7.73 0.00 5.20
N LEU A 17 8.88 0.49 5.69
CA LEU A 17 8.96 1.79 6.36
C LEU A 17 8.65 2.95 5.40
N ALA A 18 9.20 2.90 4.18
CA ALA A 18 8.88 3.90 3.15
C ALA A 18 7.39 3.88 2.79
N GLY A 19 6.81 2.70 2.57
CA GLY A 19 5.38 2.56 2.28
C GLY A 19 4.48 3.05 3.43
N LEU A 20 4.85 2.73 4.67
CA LEU A 20 4.13 3.20 5.86
C LEU A 20 4.20 4.72 6.00
N ALA A 21 5.38 5.32 5.82
CA ALA A 21 5.57 6.77 5.86
C ALA A 21 4.73 7.48 4.78
N LEU A 22 4.74 6.97 3.55
CA LEU A 22 3.92 7.51 2.46
C LEU A 22 2.41 7.36 2.73
N SER A 23 2.00 6.25 3.35
CA SER A 23 0.60 6.02 3.73
C SER A 23 0.13 6.97 4.82
N LEU A 24 0.95 7.18 5.86
CA LEU A 24 0.68 8.15 6.91
C LEU A 24 0.63 9.58 6.35
N TYR A 25 1.56 9.92 5.45
CA TYR A 25 1.56 11.21 4.76
C TYR A 25 0.30 11.40 3.90
N ALA A 26 -0.13 10.39 3.14
CA ALA A 26 -1.36 10.45 2.37
C ALA A 26 -2.60 10.62 3.25
N LEU A 27 -2.65 9.96 4.41
CA LEU A 27 -3.72 10.14 5.40
C LEU A 27 -3.71 11.57 5.97
N HIS A 28 -2.54 12.11 6.27
CA HIS A 28 -2.38 13.49 6.73
C HIS A 28 -2.86 14.49 5.67
N VAL A 29 -2.40 14.35 4.41
CA VAL A 29 -2.80 15.22 3.30
C VAL A 29 -4.31 15.19 3.09
N LYS A 30 -4.92 14.00 3.10
CA LYS A 30 -6.39 13.86 2.97
C LYS A 30 -7.12 14.57 4.11
N ALA A 31 -6.67 14.42 5.35
CA ALA A 31 -7.27 15.08 6.50
C ALA A 31 -7.06 16.61 6.50
N ALA A 32 -5.89 17.07 6.05
CA ALA A 32 -5.59 18.50 5.94
C ALA A 32 -6.43 19.16 4.83
N ARG A 33 -6.53 18.52 3.66
CA ARG A 33 -7.36 18.99 2.55
C ARG A 33 -8.85 18.98 2.87
N ALA A 34 -9.33 18.01 3.66
CA ALA A 34 -10.72 17.97 4.11
C ALA A 34 -11.05 19.08 5.13
N ARG A 35 -10.06 19.57 5.88
CA ARG A 35 -10.23 20.70 6.81
C ARG A 35 -10.06 22.06 6.14
N ASN A 36 -9.23 22.13 5.12
CA ASN A 36 -8.94 23.35 4.38
C ASN A 36 -8.84 23.03 2.88
N GLU A 37 -9.84 23.48 2.12
CA GLU A 37 -9.89 23.32 0.67
C GLU A 37 -8.81 24.13 -0.08
N ASP A 38 -8.05 25.00 0.59
CA ASP A 38 -6.89 25.68 0.01
C ASP A 38 -5.57 25.00 0.38
N TYR A 39 -5.60 23.90 1.15
CA TYR A 39 -4.40 23.17 1.51
C TYR A 39 -3.69 22.62 0.27
N ARG A 40 -2.38 22.89 0.19
CA ARG A 40 -1.48 22.36 -0.83
C ARG A 40 -0.45 21.45 -0.18
N ALA A 41 -0.44 20.19 -0.57
CA ALA A 41 0.52 19.20 -0.10
C ALA A 41 1.91 19.43 -0.71
N LEU A 42 2.96 18.92 -0.06
CA LEU A 42 4.33 18.96 -0.60
C LEU A 42 4.45 18.25 -1.96
N CYS A 43 3.56 17.28 -2.24
CA CYS A 43 3.55 16.55 -3.49
C CYS A 43 2.56 17.12 -4.52
N ASP A 44 2.00 18.31 -4.28
CA ASP A 44 1.25 19.06 -5.28
C ASP A 44 2.19 19.93 -6.12
N VAL A 45 2.82 19.32 -7.13
CA VAL A 45 3.84 19.92 -8.02
C VAL A 45 3.19 20.44 -9.31
N GLY A 46 2.21 21.34 -9.17
CA GLY A 46 1.51 21.98 -10.28
C GLY A 46 0.12 21.41 -10.53
N THR A 47 -0.50 21.82 -11.64
CA THR A 47 -1.92 21.52 -11.93
C THR A 47 -2.18 20.09 -12.38
N ALA A 48 -1.16 19.43 -12.94
CA ALA A 48 -1.23 18.03 -13.39
C ALA A 48 -0.60 17.03 -12.39
N ILE A 49 -0.02 17.52 -11.29
CA ILE A 49 0.61 16.70 -10.24
C ILE A 49 -0.03 17.13 -8.93
N SER A 50 -1.23 16.62 -8.62
CA SER A 50 -1.86 16.88 -7.32
C SER A 50 -2.25 15.59 -6.58
N CYS A 51 -1.46 15.24 -5.56
CA CYS A 51 -1.84 14.20 -4.61
C CYS A 51 -3.12 14.57 -3.84
N SER A 52 -3.29 15.86 -3.51
CA SER A 52 -4.46 16.32 -2.74
C SER A 52 -5.76 16.03 -3.49
N ARG A 53 -5.79 16.30 -4.81
CA ARG A 53 -6.92 15.95 -5.68
C ARG A 53 -7.15 14.45 -5.74
N VAL A 54 -6.09 13.67 -5.96
CA VAL A 54 -6.18 12.20 -6.03
C VAL A 54 -6.70 11.59 -4.73
N PHE A 55 -6.19 11.98 -3.57
CA PHE A 55 -6.61 11.42 -2.27
C PHE A 55 -8.00 11.88 -1.83
N SER A 56 -8.44 13.05 -2.26
CA SER A 56 -9.78 13.58 -1.98
C SER A 56 -10.84 13.05 -2.94
N SER A 57 -10.44 12.44 -4.06
CA SER A 57 -11.36 11.80 -5.00
C SER A 57 -12.10 10.61 -4.37
N ARG A 58 -13.21 10.21 -4.99
CA ARG A 58 -13.97 9.00 -4.59
C ARG A 58 -13.12 7.74 -4.58
N TRP A 59 -12.14 7.64 -5.47
CA TRP A 59 -11.24 6.48 -5.53
C TRP A 59 -10.24 6.44 -4.39
N GLY A 60 -10.01 7.56 -3.69
CA GLY A 60 -9.17 7.63 -2.50
C GLY A 60 -9.83 7.06 -1.22
N ARG A 61 -11.09 6.64 -1.29
CA ARG A 61 -11.83 5.97 -0.20
C ARG A 61 -12.39 4.65 -0.71
N GLY A 62 -12.11 3.55 -0.01
CA GLY A 62 -12.61 2.23 -0.35
C GLY A 62 -12.29 1.79 -1.79
N PHE A 63 -11.19 2.30 -2.37
CA PHE A 63 -10.84 2.15 -3.78
C PHE A 63 -11.94 2.61 -4.77
N GLY A 64 -12.95 3.36 -4.32
CA GLY A 64 -14.14 3.67 -5.12
C GLY A 64 -15.05 2.46 -5.40
N LEU A 65 -14.77 1.30 -4.79
CA LEU A 65 -15.47 0.04 -5.02
C LEU A 65 -16.27 -0.40 -3.78
N VAL A 66 -15.73 -0.20 -2.58
CA VAL A 66 -16.35 -0.67 -1.33
C VAL A 66 -17.73 -0.06 -1.12
N GLU A 67 -17.90 1.22 -1.44
CA GLU A 67 -19.18 1.92 -1.35
C GLU A 67 -20.29 1.23 -2.17
N HIS A 68 -19.97 0.71 -3.36
CA HIS A 68 -20.95 0.06 -4.25
C HIS A 68 -21.35 -1.34 -3.76
N VAL A 69 -20.49 -2.00 -2.98
CA VAL A 69 -20.70 -3.40 -2.55
C VAL A 69 -21.22 -3.48 -1.12
N LEU A 70 -20.69 -2.64 -0.22
CA LEU A 70 -20.98 -2.67 1.22
C LEU A 70 -21.68 -1.41 1.74
N GLY A 71 -21.88 -0.40 0.89
CA GLY A 71 -22.47 0.88 1.27
C GLY A 71 -21.45 1.91 1.77
N ALA A 72 -21.87 3.18 1.71
CA ALA A 72 -21.03 4.32 2.11
C ALA A 72 -20.67 4.29 3.61
N ASP A 73 -21.59 3.83 4.45
CA ASP A 73 -21.47 3.76 5.91
C ASP A 73 -20.71 2.51 6.41
N SER A 74 -20.25 1.66 5.50
CA SER A 74 -19.49 0.47 5.87
C SER A 74 -18.19 0.85 6.60
N ILE A 75 -17.89 0.13 7.68
CA ILE A 75 -16.61 0.27 8.40
C ILE A 75 -15.42 -0.01 7.46
N LEU A 76 -15.62 -0.79 6.39
CA LEU A 76 -14.60 -1.07 5.38
C LEU A 76 -14.44 0.05 4.34
N ASN A 77 -15.32 1.06 4.29
CA ASN A 77 -15.21 2.17 3.37
C ASN A 77 -14.21 3.25 3.86
N GLN A 78 -12.99 2.82 4.16
CA GLN A 78 -11.91 3.64 4.73
C GLN A 78 -11.04 4.28 3.65
N SER A 79 -10.23 5.29 4.02
CA SER A 79 -9.21 5.83 3.12
C SER A 79 -8.24 4.74 2.64
N ASN A 80 -7.86 4.75 1.36
CA ASN A 80 -6.91 3.78 0.80
C ASN A 80 -5.58 3.75 1.58
N SER A 81 -5.18 4.90 2.12
CA SER A 81 -3.99 5.02 2.96
C SER A 81 -4.06 4.20 4.26
N ILE A 82 -5.25 3.97 4.83
CA ILE A 82 -5.42 3.11 6.01
C ILE A 82 -5.13 1.66 5.64
N PHE A 83 -5.64 1.20 4.49
CA PHE A 83 -5.28 -0.12 3.94
C PHE A 83 -3.78 -0.22 3.66
N GLY A 84 -3.15 0.85 3.17
CA GLY A 84 -1.70 0.95 3.01
C GLY A 84 -0.95 0.75 4.34
N CYS A 85 -1.31 1.50 5.38
CA CYS A 85 -0.71 1.36 6.71
C CYS A 85 -0.83 -0.08 7.25
N MET A 86 -2.03 -0.68 7.16
CA MET A 86 -2.23 -2.06 7.58
C MET A 86 -1.36 -3.03 6.77
N PHE A 87 -1.34 -2.89 5.44
CA PHE A 87 -0.56 -3.73 4.55
C PHE A 87 0.94 -3.68 4.86
N TYR A 88 1.54 -2.50 4.98
CA TYR A 88 2.97 -2.37 5.23
C TYR A 88 3.38 -2.85 6.62
N THR A 89 2.55 -2.64 7.64
CA THR A 89 2.78 -3.19 8.99
C THR A 89 2.68 -4.71 8.97
N ILE A 90 1.64 -5.29 8.35
CA ILE A 90 1.47 -6.74 8.25
C ILE A 90 2.61 -7.38 7.44
N GLN A 91 3.02 -6.78 6.32
CA GLN A 91 4.15 -7.24 5.50
C GLN A 91 5.47 -7.28 6.29
N LEU A 92 5.70 -6.29 7.14
CA LEU A 92 6.86 -6.24 8.02
C LEU A 92 6.79 -7.33 9.09
N LEU A 93 5.66 -7.45 9.81
CA LEU A 93 5.45 -8.45 10.86
C LEU A 93 5.56 -9.87 10.31
N LEU A 94 4.85 -10.20 9.23
CA LEU A 94 4.95 -11.50 8.55
C LEU A 94 6.37 -11.74 7.99
N GLY A 95 7.07 -10.68 7.60
CA GLY A 95 8.48 -10.72 7.21
C GLY A 95 9.38 -11.26 8.32
N CYS A 96 9.05 -10.93 9.58
CA CYS A 96 9.76 -11.39 10.77
C CYS A 96 9.42 -12.82 11.19
N LEU A 97 8.32 -13.41 10.70
CA LEU A 97 7.89 -14.75 11.10
C LEU A 97 8.52 -15.83 10.22
N ARG A 98 8.83 -16.97 10.85
CA ARG A 98 9.30 -18.19 10.20
C ARG A 98 8.12 -19.17 10.10
N GLY A 99 7.78 -19.55 8.88
CA GLY A 99 6.75 -20.55 8.62
C GLY A 99 6.19 -20.47 7.21
N ARG A 100 5.74 -21.62 6.68
CA ARG A 100 5.12 -21.69 5.36
C ARG A 100 3.85 -20.83 5.27
N TRP A 101 3.04 -20.82 6.33
CA TRP A 101 1.83 -20.00 6.41
C TRP A 101 2.15 -18.51 6.28
N ALA A 102 3.20 -18.02 6.94
CA ALA A 102 3.62 -16.62 6.86
C ALA A 102 4.06 -16.26 5.44
N SER A 103 4.83 -17.12 4.77
CA SER A 103 5.20 -16.92 3.36
C SER A 103 3.99 -16.93 2.42
N ILE A 104 2.99 -17.78 2.65
CA ILE A 104 1.76 -17.80 1.86
C ILE A 104 1.00 -16.48 2.05
N LEU A 105 0.79 -16.03 3.29
CA LEU A 105 0.11 -14.76 3.57
C LEU A 105 0.84 -13.55 2.99
N LEU A 106 2.17 -13.56 3.00
CA LEU A 106 2.99 -12.53 2.34
C LEU A 106 2.72 -12.43 0.85
N ILE A 107 2.71 -13.57 0.16
CA ILE A 107 2.47 -13.62 -1.29
C ILE A 107 1.04 -13.21 -1.62
N LEU A 108 0.05 -13.76 -0.91
CA LEU A 108 -1.36 -13.43 -1.13
C LEU A 108 -1.63 -11.94 -0.89
N SER A 109 -1.13 -11.37 0.21
CA SER A 109 -1.29 -9.93 0.47
C SER A 109 -0.53 -9.07 -0.55
N SER A 110 0.65 -9.48 -1.01
CA SER A 110 1.35 -8.78 -2.10
C SER A 110 0.59 -8.84 -3.41
N LEU A 111 -0.03 -9.97 -3.77
CA LEU A 111 -0.89 -10.13 -4.95
C LEU A 111 -2.06 -9.17 -4.94
N VAL A 112 -2.78 -9.11 -3.82
CA VAL A 112 -3.89 -8.15 -3.64
C VAL A 112 -3.39 -6.71 -3.79
N SER A 113 -2.24 -6.38 -3.19
CA SER A 113 -1.66 -5.03 -3.25
C SER A 113 -1.25 -4.63 -4.67
N VAL A 114 -0.62 -5.52 -5.43
CA VAL A 114 -0.25 -5.26 -6.84
C VAL A 114 -1.49 -5.13 -7.72
N ALA A 115 -2.49 -6.00 -7.56
CA ALA A 115 -3.76 -5.89 -8.29
C ALA A 115 -4.45 -4.53 -8.02
N GLY A 116 -4.53 -4.13 -6.76
CA GLY A 116 -5.04 -2.82 -6.37
C GLY A 116 -4.20 -1.66 -6.92
N SER A 117 -2.88 -1.81 -6.98
CA SER A 117 -1.97 -0.80 -7.56
C SER A 117 -2.19 -0.62 -9.07
N LEU A 118 -2.39 -1.71 -9.81
CA LEU A 118 -2.70 -1.66 -11.24
C LEU A 118 -4.06 -0.98 -11.50
N TYR A 119 -5.07 -1.31 -10.69
CA TYR A 119 -6.37 -0.65 -10.74
C TYR A 119 -6.26 0.85 -10.47
N LEU A 120 -5.57 1.26 -9.41
CA LEU A 120 -5.41 2.68 -9.07
C LEU A 120 -4.51 3.41 -10.09
N ALA A 121 -3.52 2.75 -10.69
CA ALA A 121 -2.73 3.32 -11.78
C ALA A 121 -3.60 3.59 -13.01
N TRP A 122 -4.50 2.66 -13.36
CA TRP A 122 -5.48 2.88 -14.43
C TRP A 122 -6.36 4.10 -14.15
N ILE A 123 -6.94 4.19 -12.95
CA ILE A 123 -7.74 5.36 -12.54
C ILE A 123 -6.92 6.65 -12.59
N LEU A 124 -5.67 6.60 -12.14
CA LEU A 124 -4.77 7.76 -12.09
C LEU A 124 -4.55 8.35 -13.50
N PHE A 125 -4.24 7.50 -14.49
CA PHE A 125 -3.91 7.97 -15.85
C PHE A 125 -5.13 8.20 -16.74
N PHE A 126 -6.16 7.35 -16.66
CA PHE A 126 -7.27 7.36 -17.62
C PHE A 126 -8.55 8.02 -17.09
N VAL A 127 -8.62 8.30 -15.79
CA VAL A 127 -9.83 8.89 -15.18
C VAL A 127 -9.55 10.21 -14.50
N LEU A 128 -8.52 10.27 -13.64
CA LEU A 128 -8.14 11.48 -12.91
C LEU A 128 -7.26 12.42 -13.73
N TYR A 129 -6.51 11.89 -14.70
CA TYR A 129 -5.50 12.64 -15.48
C TYR A 129 -4.50 13.38 -14.57
N ASP A 130 -4.04 12.70 -13.52
CA ASP A 130 -3.07 13.22 -12.54
C ASP A 130 -1.80 12.37 -12.55
N PHE A 131 -0.66 12.99 -12.33
CA PHE A 131 0.62 12.28 -12.14
C PHE A 131 1.02 12.28 -10.66
N CYS A 132 0.35 11.44 -9.86
CA CYS A 132 0.63 11.35 -8.42
C CYS A 132 1.95 10.62 -8.13
N ILE A 133 3.02 11.37 -7.87
CA ILE A 133 4.36 10.82 -7.56
C ILE A 133 4.32 9.88 -6.35
N VAL A 134 3.58 10.24 -5.29
CA VAL A 134 3.43 9.39 -4.10
C VAL A 134 2.78 8.04 -4.45
N CYS A 135 1.75 8.05 -5.29
CA CYS A 135 1.04 6.86 -5.73
C CYS A 135 1.94 5.97 -6.59
N ILE A 136 2.66 6.55 -7.55
CA ILE A 136 3.62 5.81 -8.39
C ILE A 136 4.71 5.18 -7.52
N THR A 137 5.20 5.91 -6.53
CA THR A 137 6.20 5.40 -5.58
C THR A 137 5.64 4.23 -4.76
N THR A 138 4.39 4.30 -4.27
CA THR A 138 3.78 3.19 -3.53
C THR A 138 3.55 1.97 -4.43
N TYR A 139 3.20 2.16 -5.70
CA TYR A 139 3.08 1.05 -6.66
C TYR A 139 4.42 0.35 -6.88
N ALA A 140 5.52 1.11 -7.01
CA ALA A 140 6.86 0.56 -7.10
C ALA A 140 7.27 -0.21 -5.84
N ILE A 141 6.94 0.32 -4.65
CA ILE A 141 7.17 -0.37 -3.37
C ILE A 141 6.39 -1.70 -3.32
N ASN A 142 5.12 -1.70 -3.74
CA ASN A 142 4.28 -2.90 -3.75
C ASN A 142 4.82 -3.98 -4.69
N ALA A 143 5.30 -3.58 -5.88
CA ALA A 143 5.99 -4.47 -6.79
C ALA A 143 7.30 -5.02 -6.18
N GLY A 144 8.09 -4.18 -5.51
CA GLY A 144 9.29 -4.62 -4.79
C GLY A 144 9.00 -5.64 -3.70
N LEU A 145 7.96 -5.41 -2.88
CA LEU A 145 7.54 -6.35 -1.83
C LEU A 145 7.03 -7.67 -2.40
N MET A 146 6.35 -7.63 -3.54
CA MET A 146 5.94 -8.82 -4.28
C MET A 146 7.14 -9.66 -4.70
N LEU A 147 8.12 -9.04 -5.36
CA LEU A 147 9.33 -9.73 -5.82
C LEU A 147 10.08 -10.39 -4.65
N LEU A 148 10.21 -9.68 -3.52
CA LEU A 148 10.80 -10.23 -2.30
C LEU A 148 10.00 -11.40 -1.72
N SER A 149 8.68 -11.38 -1.84
CA SER A 149 7.82 -12.45 -1.32
C SER A 149 7.92 -13.71 -2.19
N PHE A 150 8.03 -13.57 -3.51
CA PHE A 150 8.29 -14.71 -4.40
C PHE A 150 9.70 -15.30 -4.21
N GLN A 151 10.73 -14.47 -4.02
CA GLN A 151 12.11 -14.93 -3.77
C GLN A 151 12.26 -15.68 -2.43
N LYS A 152 11.35 -15.49 -1.46
CA LYS A 152 11.34 -16.22 -0.19
C LYS A 152 10.80 -17.66 -0.32
N VAL A 153 10.07 -17.99 -1.39
CA VAL A 153 9.54 -19.35 -1.63
C VAL A 153 10.65 -20.37 -1.93
N PRO A 154 11.65 -20.07 -2.78
CA PRO A 154 12.79 -20.95 -3.03
C PRO A 154 13.52 -21.41 -1.75
N GLU A 155 13.74 -20.52 -0.77
CA GLU A 155 14.52 -20.86 0.45
C GLU A 155 13.88 -21.99 1.28
N HIS A 156 12.55 -22.17 1.21
CA HIS A 156 11.88 -23.25 1.96
C HIS A 156 11.90 -24.59 1.22
N LYS A 157 12.13 -24.60 -0.11
CA LYS A 157 12.23 -25.86 -0.87
C LYS A 157 13.60 -26.52 -0.74
N VAL A 158 14.66 -25.77 -0.42
CA VAL A 158 16.04 -26.30 -0.31
C VAL A 158 16.37 -26.79 1.11
N LYS A 159 15.57 -26.47 2.14
CA LYS A 159 15.78 -26.90 3.54
C LYS A 159 14.88 -28.06 3.99
N LYS A 160 14.42 -28.92 3.08
CA LYS A 160 13.96 -30.24 3.50
C LYS A 160 15.20 -31.14 3.64
N PRO A 161 15.39 -31.84 4.77
CA PRO A 161 16.39 -32.90 4.85
C PRO A 161 16.09 -33.99 3.82
#